data_AF-X1EWB9-F1
#
_entry.id   AF-X1EWB9-F1
#
_cell.length_a   1.000
_cell.length_b   1.000
_cell.length_c   1.000
_cell.angle_alpha   90.00
_cell.angle_beta   90.00
_cell.angle_gamma   90.00
#
_symmetry.space_group_name_H-M   'P 1'
#
loop_
_entity.id
_entity.type
_entity.pdbx_description
1 polymer ?
#
loop_
_entity_poly.entity_id
_entity_poly.type
_entity_poly.pdbx_seq_one_letter_code
_entity_poly.pdbx_strand_id
1 'polypeptide(L)'
;SRNPHDILKVQGVKDTQTYLINEVQNVYKSQGVDIHDKQIEVIVRQMFKKVAIIEPGDTNFLPGQLVNKIAFQKINKDIKSKRKKPATARQTLMGITKAALSTESFLS
;
A
#
# COMPACT_ATOMS: atom_id res chain seq x y z
N SER A 1 -14.72 -5.20 15.04
CA SER A 1 -13.69 -4.54 14.22
C SER A 1 -14.15 -4.53 12.76
N ARG A 2 -14.10 -3.36 12.09
CA ARG A 2 -14.40 -3.26 10.65
C ARG A 2 -13.22 -3.79 9.84
N ASN A 3 -13.49 -4.50 8.74
CA ASN A 3 -12.42 -5.01 7.88
C ASN A 3 -11.72 -3.85 7.14
N PRO A 4 -10.41 -3.61 7.35
CA PRO A 4 -9.68 -2.53 6.68
C PRO A 4 -9.70 -2.61 5.15
N HIS A 5 -9.83 -3.82 4.58
CA HIS A 5 -9.93 -3.99 3.13
C HIS A 5 -11.24 -3.42 2.56
N ASP A 6 -12.33 -3.43 3.33
CA ASP A 6 -13.60 -2.87 2.88
C ASP A 6 -13.62 -1.35 3.03
N ILE A 7 -12.99 -0.83 4.09
CA ILE A 7 -12.72 0.61 4.24
C ILE A 7 -11.90 1.13 3.05
N LEU A 8 -10.85 0.40 2.63
CA LEU A 8 -10.05 0.78 1.47
C LEU A 8 -10.86 0.84 0.17
N LYS A 9 -11.79 -0.10 -0.03
CA LYS A 9 -12.63 -0.13 -1.24
C LYS A 9 -13.63 1.03 -1.28
N VAL A 10 -14.17 1.43 -0.13
CA VAL A 10 -15.28 2.40 -0.03
C VAL A 10 -14.78 3.83 0.21
N GLN A 11 -13.86 4.00 1.16
CA GLN A 11 -13.40 5.30 1.67
C GLN A 11 -11.99 5.66 1.16
N GLY A 12 -11.25 4.69 0.62
CA GLY A 12 -9.93 4.92 0.02
C GLY A 12 -8.79 4.96 1.04
N VAL A 13 -7.61 5.35 0.57
CA VAL A 13 -6.34 5.17 1.31
C VAL A 13 -6.28 5.99 2.58
N LYS A 14 -6.61 7.29 2.49
CA LYS A 14 -6.42 8.23 3.60
C LYS A 14 -7.26 7.81 4.81
N ASP A 15 -8.54 7.53 4.59
CA ASP A 15 -9.46 7.12 5.66
C ASP A 15 -9.10 5.75 6.24
N THR A 16 -8.62 4.81 5.40
CA THR A 16 -8.13 3.52 5.89
C THR A 16 -6.88 3.69 6.75
N GLN A 17 -5.95 4.59 6.38
CA GLN A 17 -4.76 4.87 7.17
C GLN A 17 -5.11 5.47 8.52
N THR A 18 -5.99 6.48 8.55
CA THR A 18 -6.48 7.09 9.79
C THR A 18 -7.19 6.08 10.68
N TYR A 19 -8.03 5.22 10.11
CA TYR A 19 -8.67 4.13 10.85
C TYR A 19 -7.65 3.20 11.50
N LEU A 20 -6.64 2.74 10.75
CA LEU A 20 -5.61 1.84 11.28
C LEU A 20 -4.78 2.49 12.40
N ILE A 21 -4.40 3.76 12.23
CA ILE A 21 -3.64 4.50 13.25
C ILE A 21 -4.46 4.59 14.55
N ASN A 22 -5.73 4.99 14.45
CA ASN A 22 -6.60 5.15 15.61
C ASN A 22 -6.86 3.82 16.34
N GLU A 23 -7.13 2.73 15.60
CA GLU A 23 -7.35 1.41 16.20
C GLU A 23 -6.11 0.92 16.96
N VAL A 24 -4.92 1.07 16.38
CA VAL A 24 -3.66 0.68 17.05
C VAL A 24 -3.42 1.56 18.28
N GLN A 25 -3.60 2.89 18.15
CA GLN A 25 -3.41 3.81 19.27
C GLN A 25 -4.35 3.48 20.45
N ASN A 26 -5.61 3.15 20.16
CA ASN A 26 -6.60 2.80 21.19
C ASN A 26 -6.19 1.57 21.99
N VAL A 27 -5.59 0.56 21.34
CA VAL A 27 -5.08 -0.64 22.02
C VAL A 27 -3.92 -0.29 22.94
N TYR A 28 -2.92 0.47 22.49
CA TYR A 28 -1.79 0.86 23.34
C TYR A 28 -2.22 1.75 24.52
N LYS A 29 -3.10 2.73 24.27
CA LYS A 29 -3.69 3.57 25.32
C LYS A 29 -4.43 2.75 26.38
N SER A 30 -5.17 1.71 25.96
CA SER A 30 -5.88 0.83 26.90
C SER A 30 -4.95 0.03 27.82
N GLN A 31 -3.69 -0.17 27.42
CA GLN A 31 -2.67 -0.86 28.19
C GLN A 31 -1.78 0.11 29.00
N GLY A 32 -2.10 1.41 28.99
CA GLY A 32 -1.31 2.44 29.67
C GLY A 32 0.04 2.72 29.01
N VAL A 33 0.24 2.27 27.76
CA VAL A 33 1.48 2.48 27.01
C VAL A 33 1.30 3.70 26.11
N ASP A 34 2.15 4.70 26.29
CA ASP A 34 2.21 5.85 25.38
C ASP A 34 3.08 5.51 24.17
N ILE A 35 2.49 5.64 22.98
CA ILE A 35 3.16 5.43 21.69
C ILE A 35 2.87 6.63 20.81
N HIS A 36 3.91 7.15 20.17
CA HIS A 36 3.78 8.34 19.34
C HIS A 36 3.18 7.97 17.97
N ASP A 37 2.12 8.67 17.55
CA ASP A 37 1.37 8.42 16.30
C ASP A 37 2.27 8.21 15.08
N LYS A 38 3.32 9.05 14.93
CA LYS A 38 4.33 8.95 13.87
C LYS A 38 4.94 7.54 13.71
N GLN A 39 5.15 6.77 14.79
CA GLN A 39 5.67 5.40 14.70
C GLN A 39 4.66 4.48 14.01
N ILE A 40 3.39 4.55 14.43
CA ILE A 40 2.30 3.78 13.83
C ILE A 40 2.08 4.21 12.38
N GLU A 41 2.13 5.52 12.10
CA GLU A 41 2.00 6.07 10.76
C GLU A 41 3.07 5.52 9.82
N VAL A 42 4.33 5.47 10.27
CA VAL A 42 5.44 4.92 9.47
C VAL A 42 5.20 3.44 9.12
N ILE A 43 4.69 2.65 10.06
CA ILE A 43 4.35 1.23 9.84
C ILE A 43 3.17 1.10 8.88
N VAL A 44 2.07 1.81 9.14
CA VAL A 44 0.87 1.80 8.30
C VAL A 44 1.23 2.22 6.88
N ARG A 45 2.10 3.23 6.69
CA ARG A 45 2.60 3.62 5.37
C ARG A 45 3.30 2.49 4.62
N GLN A 46 4.02 1.59 5.30
CA GLN A 46 4.64 0.42 4.65
C GLN A 46 3.58 -0.51 4.04
N MET A 47 2.43 -0.67 4.69
CA MET A 47 1.35 -1.55 4.28
C MET A 47 0.68 -1.13 2.96
N PHE A 48 0.87 0.11 2.52
CA PHE A 48 0.30 0.68 1.27
C PHE A 48 1.34 0.88 0.15
N LYS A 49 2.57 0.38 0.31
CA LYS A 49 3.67 0.61 -0.67
C LYS A 49 3.47 -0.07 -2.02
N LYS A 50 2.63 -1.09 -2.11
CA LYS A 50 2.43 -1.88 -3.33
C LYS A 50 1.04 -1.64 -3.92
N VAL A 51 0.91 -1.82 -5.23
CA VAL A 51 -0.35 -1.81 -5.98
C VAL A 51 -0.48 -3.14 -6.73
N ALA A 52 -1.70 -3.62 -6.93
CA ALA A 52 -2.00 -4.81 -7.71
C ALA A 52 -2.37 -4.41 -9.13
N ILE A 53 -1.68 -4.94 -10.14
CA ILE A 53 -1.96 -4.64 -11.54
C ILE A 53 -3.33 -5.22 -11.94
N ILE A 54 -4.17 -4.41 -12.58
CA ILE A 54 -5.44 -4.84 -13.16
C ILE A 54 -5.19 -5.17 -14.63
N GLU A 55 -4.81 -4.18 -15.43
CA GLU A 55 -4.44 -4.35 -16.83
C GLU A 55 -2.97 -3.95 -17.03
N PRO A 56 -2.15 -4.76 -17.71
CA PRO A 56 -0.74 -4.43 -17.92
C PRO A 56 -0.52 -3.39 -19.02
N GLY A 57 -1.49 -3.14 -19.91
CA GLY A 57 -1.30 -2.26 -21.06
C GLY A 57 -0.12 -2.71 -21.92
N ASP A 58 0.70 -1.77 -22.37
CA ASP A 58 1.95 -2.02 -23.12
C ASP A 58 3.18 -2.12 -22.20
N THR A 59 2.98 -2.31 -20.90
CA THR A 59 4.06 -2.51 -19.93
C THR A 59 4.44 -3.98 -19.81
N ASN A 60 5.58 -4.28 -19.20
CA ASN A 60 6.00 -5.66 -18.92
C ASN A 60 5.41 -6.23 -17.62
N PHE A 61 4.37 -5.59 -17.07
CA PHE A 61 3.72 -6.11 -15.88
C PHE A 61 2.84 -7.32 -16.19
N LEU A 62 2.57 -8.13 -15.17
CA LEU A 62 1.61 -9.21 -15.24
C LEU A 62 0.31 -8.83 -14.51
N PRO A 63 -0.89 -9.22 -15.01
CA PRO A 63 -2.13 -9.09 -14.27
C PRO A 63 -2.02 -9.70 -12.87
N GLY A 64 -2.48 -8.99 -11.84
CA GLY A 64 -2.39 -9.43 -10.44
C GLY A 64 -1.02 -9.25 -9.79
N GLN A 65 0.03 -8.88 -10.53
CA GLN A 65 1.35 -8.62 -9.98
C GLN A 65 1.31 -7.51 -8.92
N LEU A 66 2.01 -7.72 -7.80
CA LEU A 66 2.22 -6.69 -6.79
C LEU A 66 3.48 -5.89 -7.10
N VAL A 67 3.31 -4.62 -7.46
CA VAL A 67 4.40 -3.73 -7.88
C VAL A 67 4.52 -2.57 -6.90
N ASN A 68 5.74 -2.11 -6.64
CA ASN A 68 5.95 -0.90 -5.82
C ASN A 68 5.24 0.29 -6.49
N LYS A 69 4.46 1.05 -5.72
CA LYS A 69 3.64 2.16 -6.21
C LYS A 69 4.48 3.22 -6.93
N ILE A 70 5.67 3.52 -6.43
CA ILE A 70 6.59 4.50 -7.02
C ILE A 70 7.15 3.95 -8.34
N ALA A 71 7.58 2.69 -8.37
CA ALA A 71 8.07 2.04 -9.58
C ALA A 71 6.98 1.95 -10.66
N PHE A 72 5.75 1.57 -10.29
CA PHE A 72 4.58 1.57 -11.15
C PHE A 72 4.34 2.96 -11.77
N GLN A 73 4.33 4.02 -10.95
CA GLN A 73 4.16 5.39 -11.42
C GLN A 73 5.26 5.81 -12.39
N LYS A 74 6.52 5.45 -12.11
CA LYS A 74 7.67 5.74 -12.98
C LYS A 74 7.54 5.05 -14.34
N ILE A 75 7.24 3.75 -14.35
CA ILE A 75 7.08 2.96 -15.58
C ILE A 75 5.90 3.49 -16.40
N ASN A 76 4.76 3.76 -15.77
CA ASN A 76 3.61 4.32 -16.48
C ASN A 76 3.89 5.70 -17.07
N LYS A 77 4.67 6.54 -16.39
CA LYS A 77 5.08 7.85 -16.92
C LYS A 77 5.92 7.71 -18.18
N ASP A 78 6.85 6.75 -18.22
CA ASP A 78 7.68 6.46 -19.39
C ASP A 78 6.88 5.84 -20.56
N ILE A 79 5.95 4.93 -20.26
CA ILE A 79 5.08 4.32 -21.28
C ILE A 79 4.16 5.38 -21.90
N LYS A 80 3.63 6.29 -21.08
CA LYS A 80 2.80 7.40 -21.54
C LYS A 80 3.59 8.40 -22.38
N SER A 81 4.86 8.70 -22.07
CA SER A 81 5.68 9.59 -22.89
C SER A 81 5.97 9.02 -24.27
N LYS A 82 5.99 7.69 -24.40
CA LYS A 82 6.10 6.95 -25.67
C LYS A 82 4.76 6.80 -26.42
N ARG A 83 3.69 7.48 -25.98
CA ARG A 83 2.32 7.38 -26.53
C ARG A 83 1.75 5.96 -26.55
N LYS A 84 2.20 5.10 -25.62
CA LYS A 84 1.71 3.73 -25.43
C LYS A 84 0.67 3.65 -24.31
N LYS A 85 -0.09 2.56 -24.23
CA LYS A 85 -1.12 2.32 -23.22
C LYS A 85 -0.45 2.01 -21.86
N PRO A 86 -0.60 2.87 -20.83
CA PRO A 86 -0.06 2.59 -19.50
C PRO A 86 -0.85 1.48 -18.80
N ALA A 87 -0.24 0.85 -17.80
CA ALA A 87 -0.90 -0.15 -16.98
C ALA A 87 -1.92 0.49 -16.02
N THR A 88 -2.98 -0.23 -15.68
CA THR A 88 -3.91 0.15 -14.61
C THR A 88 -3.65 -0.71 -13.38
N ALA A 89 -3.86 -0.16 -12.20
CA ALA A 89 -3.63 -0.87 -10.94
C ALA A 89 -4.64 -0.44 -9.89
N ARG A 90 -4.90 -1.34 -8.94
CA ARG A 90 -5.68 -1.06 -7.74
C ARG A 90 -4.75 -0.94 -6.55
N GLN A 91 -5.03 0.04 -5.69
CA GLN A 91 -4.36 0.10 -4.40
C GLN A 91 -4.66 -1.17 -3.59
N THR A 92 -3.63 -1.73 -2.96
CA THR A 92 -3.78 -2.84 -2.03
C THR A 92 -3.30 -2.44 -0.64
N LEU A 93 -3.90 -3.08 0.37
CA LEU A 93 -3.43 -3.11 1.74
C LEU A 93 -2.76 -4.46 1.97
N MET A 94 -1.55 -4.47 2.53
CA MET A 94 -0.80 -5.69 2.85
C MET A 94 -0.56 -5.79 4.35
N GLY A 95 -0.71 -6.99 4.92
CA GLY A 95 -0.23 -7.26 6.27
C GLY A 95 1.27 -7.03 6.40
N ILE A 96 1.75 -6.72 7.61
CA ILE A 96 3.13 -6.27 7.86
C ILE A 96 4.15 -7.34 7.44
N THR A 97 3.91 -8.62 7.74
CA THR A 97 4.77 -9.74 7.32
C THR A 97 4.89 -9.82 5.81
N LYS A 98 3.76 -9.73 5.09
CA LYS A 98 3.75 -9.77 3.63
C LYS A 98 4.42 -8.54 3.04
N ALA A 99 4.24 -7.37 3.67
CA ALA A 99 4.92 -6.15 3.27
C ALA A 99 6.44 -6.25 3.44
N ALA A 100 6.92 -6.79 4.57
CA ALA A 100 8.33 -6.98 4.87
C ALA A 100 9.01 -8.00 3.93
N LEU A 101 8.36 -9.12 3.64
CA LEU A 101 8.86 -10.12 2.67
C LEU A 101 8.83 -9.63 1.22
N SER A 102 8.00 -8.62 0.92
CA SER A 102 7.88 -8.04 -0.42
C SER A 102 8.88 -6.90 -0.69
N THR A 103 9.83 -6.70 0.22
CA THR A 103 10.90 -5.70 0.09
C THR A 103 11.98 -6.23 -0.84
N GLU A 104 12.49 -5.39 -1.73
CA GLU A 104 13.40 -5.77 -2.81
C GLU A 104 14.88 -5.92 -2.37
N SER A 105 15.17 -5.95 -1.06
CA SER A 105 16.53 -6.13 -0.53
C SER A 105 16.70 -7.52 0.09
N PHE A 106 17.57 -8.34 -0.51
CA PHE A 106 17.97 -9.66 -0.03
C PHE A 106 18.84 -9.59 1.25
N LEU A 107 19.42 -8.42 1.53
CA LEU A 107 20.17 -8.11 2.75
C LEU A 107 19.51 -6.85 3.34
N SER A 108 18.74 -6.97 4.42
CA SER A 108 18.33 -5.80 5.22
C SER A 108 19.28 -5.63 6.38
#